data_AF-A0A174WBX9-F1
#
_entry.id   AF-A0A174WBX9-F1
#
_cell.length_a   1.000
_cell.length_b   1.000
_cell.length_c   1.000
_cell.angle_alpha   90.00
_cell.angle_beta   90.00
_cell.angle_gamma   90.00
#
_symmetry.space_group_name_H-M   'P 1'
#
loop_
_entity.id
_entity.type
_entity.pdbx_description
1 polymer ?
#
loop_
_entity_poly.entity_id
_entity_poly.type
_entity_poly.pdbx_seq_one_letter_code
_entity_poly.pdbx_strand_id
1 'polypeptide(L)' 'MPVASSQYWNSIHGRLPGEAAQDAEGLQTMRTLARNMAFLVKSIALGREKYGLPEREEPLRTHFIR' A
#
# COMPACT_ATOMS: atom_id res chain seq x y z
N MET A 1 5.84 8.94 1.02
CA MET A 1 5.90 7.68 0.27
C MET A 1 4.51 7.37 -0.28
N PRO A 2 4.38 6.92 -1.53
CA PRO A 2 3.08 6.64 -2.13
C PRO A 2 2.39 5.44 -1.45
N VAL A 3 1.06 5.51 -1.35
CA VAL A 3 0.23 4.41 -0.83
C VAL A 3 -0.13 3.49 -2.00
N ALA A 4 0.10 2.18 -1.84
CA ALA A 4 -0.37 1.19 -2.80
C ALA A 4 -1.86 0.90 -2.57
N SER A 5 -2.68 1.13 -3.59
CA SER A 5 -4.10 0.80 -3.56
C SER A 5 -4.34 -0.70 -3.81
N SER A 6 -5.52 -1.18 -3.43
CA SER A 6 -6.07 -2.46 -3.86
C SER A 6 -7.47 -2.26 -4.46
N GLN A 7 -8.30 -3.31 -4.48
CA GLN A 7 -9.67 -3.26 -5.02
C GLN A 7 -10.72 -2.95 -3.93
N TYR A 8 -10.47 -3.35 -2.69
CA TYR A 8 -11.37 -3.16 -1.55
C TYR A 8 -10.57 -3.15 -0.23
N TRP A 9 -11.21 -3.35 0.92
CA TRP A 9 -10.53 -3.39 2.20
C TRP A 9 -9.45 -4.48 2.21
N ASN A 10 -8.22 -4.10 2.58
CA ASN A 10 -7.05 -4.99 2.60
C ASN A 10 -7.10 -5.99 3.77
N SER A 11 -8.08 -6.90 3.74
CA SER A 11 -8.25 -7.96 4.74
C SER A 11 -8.58 -9.29 4.06
N ILE A 12 -8.36 -10.35 4.82
CA ILE A 12 -8.75 -11.72 4.51
C ILE A 12 -9.27 -12.35 5.80
N HIS A 13 -10.35 -13.13 5.71
CA HIS A 13 -11.06 -13.62 6.88
C HIS A 13 -10.94 -15.14 7.03
N GLY A 14 -10.71 -15.59 8.26
CA GLY A 14 -10.73 -17.00 8.64
C GLY A 14 -10.63 -17.12 10.17
N ARG A 15 -11.47 -17.96 10.78
CA ARG A 15 -11.50 -18.14 12.24
C ARG A 15 -10.55 -19.26 12.66
N LEU A 16 -10.47 -20.34 11.89
CA LEU A 16 -9.55 -21.46 12.10
C LEU A 16 -8.39 -21.43 11.10
N PRO A 17 -7.24 -22.07 11.42
CA PRO A 17 -6.16 -22.25 10.47
C PRO A 17 -6.66 -22.85 9.15
N GLY A 18 -6.33 -22.18 8.03
CA GLY A 18 -6.72 -22.61 6.69
C GLY A 18 -8.03 -22.04 6.17
N GLU A 19 -8.93 -21.50 7.01
CA GLU A 19 -10.20 -20.92 6.54
C GLU A 19 -9.99 -19.67 5.68
N ALA A 20 -8.91 -18.92 5.88
CA ALA A 20 -8.55 -17.78 5.02
C ALA A 20 -8.36 -18.16 3.55
N ALA A 21 -8.02 -19.42 3.25
CA ALA A 21 -7.91 -19.90 1.87
C ALA A 21 -9.28 -20.05 1.18
N GLN A 22 -10.38 -20.00 1.93
CA GLN A 22 -11.75 -20.11 1.43
C GLN A 22 -12.36 -18.71 1.17
N ASP A 23 -11.75 -17.64 1.69
CA ASP A 23 -12.14 -16.26 1.40
C ASP A 23 -11.65 -15.86 0.00
N ALA A 24 -12.44 -16.20 -1.01
CA ALA A 24 -12.09 -15.97 -2.41
C ALA A 24 -11.88 -14.48 -2.75
N GLU A 25 -12.69 -13.59 -2.16
CA GLU A 25 -12.58 -12.15 -2.35
C GLU A 25 -11.33 -11.61 -1.65
N GLY A 26 -11.10 -11.98 -0.37
CA GLY A 26 -9.92 -11.59 0.36
C GLY A 26 -8.63 -12.04 -0.33
N LEU A 27 -8.59 -13.28 -0.82
CA LEU A 27 -7.48 -13.78 -1.63
C LEU A 27 -7.27 -12.98 -2.93
N GLN A 28 -8.35 -12.57 -3.61
CA GLN A 28 -8.25 -11.72 -4.79
C GLN A 28 -7.70 -10.34 -4.45
N THR A 29 -8.21 -9.73 -3.37
CA THR A 29 -7.75 -8.43 -2.87
C THR A 29 -6.27 -8.48 -2.52
N MET A 30 -5.80 -9.53 -1.83
CA MET A 30 -4.38 -9.70 -1.48
C MET A 30 -3.50 -9.84 -2.73
N ARG A 31 -3.93 -10.62 -3.74
CA ARG A 31 -3.18 -10.72 -5.01
C ARG A 31 -3.08 -9.38 -5.72
N THR A 32 -4.16 -8.59 -5.73
CA THR A 32 -4.15 -7.28 -6.38
C THR A 32 -3.27 -6.29 -5.62
N LEU A 33 -3.38 -6.23 -4.30
CA LEU A 33 -2.50 -5.43 -3.45
C LEU A 33 -1.03 -5.77 -3.70
N ALA A 34 -0.67 -7.06 -3.70
CA ALA A 34 0.70 -7.51 -3.92
C ALA A 34 1.24 -7.08 -5.28
N ARG A 35 0.45 -7.19 -6.35
CA ARG A 35 0.83 -6.73 -7.70
C ARG A 35 1.06 -5.22 -7.74
N ASN A 36 0.18 -4.45 -7.12
CA ASN A 36 0.28 -2.99 -7.07
C ASN A 36 1.49 -2.54 -6.25
N MET A 37 1.74 -3.17 -5.11
CA MET A 37 2.95 -2.93 -4.30
C MET A 37 4.21 -3.27 -5.08
N ALA A 38 4.27 -4.42 -5.75
CA ALA A 38 5.44 -4.84 -6.52
C ALA A 38 5.74 -3.86 -7.67
N PHE A 39 4.71 -3.40 -8.37
CA PHE A 39 4.86 -2.36 -9.39
C PHE A 39 5.39 -1.07 -8.78
N LEU A 40 4.79 -0.60 -7.69
CA LEU A 40 5.15 0.66 -7.05
C LEU A 40 6.60 0.66 -6.52
N VAL A 41 7.03 -0.44 -5.89
CA VAL A 41 8.41 -0.61 -5.40
C VAL A 41 9.41 -0.49 -6.55
N LYS A 42 9.15 -1.16 -7.67
CA LYS A 42 10.01 -1.09 -8.87
C LYS A 42 10.02 0.33 -9.45
N SER A 43 8.87 0.97 -9.54
CA SER A 43 8.74 2.35 -10.04
C SER A 43 9.45 3.36 -9.14
N ILE A 44 9.41 3.19 -7.82
CA ILE A 44 10.18 4.03 -6.88
C ILE A 44 11.68 3.82 -7.07
N ALA A 45 12.14 2.58 -7.25
CA ALA A 45 13.56 2.32 -7.47
C ALA A 45 14.07 3.03 -8.74
N LEU A 46 13.33 2.92 -9.85
CA LEU A 46 13.64 3.62 -11.11
C LEU A 46 13.54 5.15 -10.97
N GLY A 47 12.48 5.63 -10.31
CA GLY A 47 12.28 7.06 -10.06
C GLY A 47 13.39 7.65 -9.20
N ARG A 48 13.84 6.92 -8.17
CA ARG A 48 14.96 7.32 -7.30
C ARG A 48 16.26 7.46 -8.07
N GLU A 49 16.54 6.54 -9.00
CA GLU A 49 17.73 6.61 -9.84
C GLU A 49 17.72 7.85 -10.74
N LYS A 50 16.54 8.15 -11.33
CA LYS A 50 16.42 9.25 -12.29
C LYS A 50 16.23 10.63 -11.67
N TYR A 51 15.52 10.71 -10.55
CA TYR A 51 15.03 11.97 -9.97
C TYR A 51 15.39 12.15 -8.49
N GLY A 52 15.99 11.15 -7.84
CA GLY A 52 16.15 11.14 -6.39
C GLY A 52 14.84 10.84 -5.64
N LEU A 53 14.90 10.93 -4.31
CA LEU A 53 13.69 10.85 -3.47
C LEU A 53 13.08 12.24 -3.32
N PRO A 54 11.73 12.36 -3.24
CA PRO A 54 11.09 13.63 -2.91
C PRO A 54 11.57 14.17 -1.57
N GLU A 55 11.75 15.48 -1.48
CA GLU A 55 12.05 16.15 -0.22
C GLU A 55 10.89 15.97 0.78
N ARG A 56 11.24 15.72 2.04
CA ARG A 56 10.26 15.64 3.12
C ARG A 56 10.13 17.02 3.74
N GLU A 57 8.91 17.52 3.80
CA GLU A 57 8.60 18.73 4.54
C GLU A 57 8.64 18.45 6.05
N GLU A 58 9.13 19.43 6.80
CA GLU A 58 9.11 19.38 8.27
C GLU A 58 7.65 19.46 8.78
N PRO A 59 7.23 18.60 9.72
CA PRO A 59 5.87 18.65 10.25
C PRO A 59 5.56 19.99 10.95
N LEU A 60 4.59 20.73 10.43
CA LEU A 60 4.07 21.93 11.08
C LEU A 60 2.96 21.58 12.08
N ARG A 61 3.09 22.05 13.32
CA ARG A 61 2.01 22.00 14.32
C ARG A 61 1.38 23.38 14.45
N THR A 62 0.08 23.48 14.19
CA THR A 62 -0.67 24.73 14.27
C THR A 62 -2.08 24.50 14.83
N HIS A 63 -2.64 25.50 15.51
CA HIS A 63 -4.04 25.51 15.96
C HIS A 63 -4.92 26.19 14.91
N PHE A 64 -4.98 25.60 13.72
CA PHE A 64 -5.73 26.05 12.54
C PHE A 64 -5.32 27.43 11.98
N ILE A 65 -5.42 28.51 12.77
CA ILE A 65 -5.27 29.91 12.33
C ILE A 65 -4.44 30.71 13.36
N ARG A 66 -3.60 31.63 12.88
CA ARG A 66 -2.84 32.62 13.66
C ARG A 66 -3.33 34.02 13.34
#